data_AF-A0A958BL81-F1
#
_entry.id   AF-A0A958BL81-F1
#
_cell.length_a   1.000
_cell.length_b   1.000
_cell.length_c   1.000
_cell.angle_alpha   90.00
_cell.angle_beta   90.00
_cell.angle_gamma   90.00
#
_symmetry.space_group_name_H-M   'P 1'
#
loop_
_entity.id
_entity.type
_entity.pdbx_description
1 polymer ?
#
loop_
_entity_poly.entity_id
_entity_poly.type
_entity_poly.pdbx_seq_one_letter_code
_entity_poly.pdbx_strand_id
1 'polypeptide(L)' 'MIVYNLFPLLAGPCRAWTPHLQRAAEMGFDWVFVNPIQKPGFSGSLYSIVDYFALNPLLGEPQPQPEIV' A
#
# COMPACT_ATOMS: atom_id res chain seq x y z
N MET A 1 -2.37 16.79 -15.94
CA MET A 1 -2.72 15.51 -15.31
C MET A 1 -1.80 14.42 -15.84
N ILE A 2 -0.70 14.21 -15.15
CA ILE A 2 0.28 13.14 -15.35
C ILE A 2 0.26 12.31 -14.06
N VAL A 3 -0.10 11.04 -14.19
CA VAL A 3 -0.42 10.17 -13.06
C VAL A 3 0.74 9.23 -12.76
N TYR A 4 1.21 9.22 -11.51
CA TYR A 4 2.19 8.26 -11.01
C TYR A 4 1.45 7.04 -10.42
N ASN A 5 1.61 5.86 -11.04
CA ASN A 5 1.06 4.63 -10.50
C ASN A 5 1.96 4.11 -9.38
N LEU A 6 1.42 4.02 -8.16
CA LEU A 6 2.10 3.46 -7.00
C LEU A 6 1.55 2.05 -6.74
N PHE A 7 2.38 1.04 -6.92
CA PHE A 7 2.06 -0.34 -6.59
C PHE A 7 2.41 -0.62 -5.11
N PRO A 8 1.42 -0.83 -4.23
CA PRO A 8 1.62 -0.70 -2.79
C PRO A 8 2.55 -1.76 -2.20
N LEU A 9 2.52 -3.00 -2.71
CA LEU A 9 3.40 -4.06 -2.21
C LEU A 9 4.87 -3.90 -2.64
N LEU A 10 5.15 -3.10 -3.68
CA LEU A 10 6.52 -2.71 -4.04
C LEU A 10 7.01 -1.50 -3.22
N ALA A 11 6.08 -0.65 -2.77
CA ALA A 11 6.38 0.50 -1.92
C ALA A 11 6.52 0.14 -0.42
N GLY A 12 6.08 -1.07 -0.04
CA GLY A 12 6.12 -1.54 1.34
C GLY A 12 5.03 -0.92 2.23
N PRO A 13 5.19 -0.97 3.57
CA PRO A 13 4.23 -0.39 4.52
C PRO A 13 3.98 1.10 4.27
N CYS A 14 2.76 1.59 4.54
CA CYS A 14 2.38 2.97 4.25
C CYS A 14 3.33 4.01 4.88
N ARG A 15 3.89 3.74 6.07
CA ARG A 15 4.88 4.63 6.73
C ARG A 15 6.17 4.84 5.92
N ALA A 16 6.46 3.95 4.98
CA ALA A 16 7.63 4.03 4.10
C ALA A 16 7.36 4.76 2.79
N TRP A 17 6.16 5.32 2.56
CA TRP A 17 5.79 5.85 1.25
C TRP A 17 6.33 7.26 0.95
N THR A 18 6.75 8.03 1.96
CA THR A 18 7.22 9.41 1.78
C THR A 18 8.28 9.56 0.68
N PRO A 19 9.35 8.74 0.61
CA PRO A 19 10.35 8.84 -0.45
C PRO A 19 9.78 8.57 -1.85
N HIS A 20 8.78 7.69 -1.97
CA HIS A 20 8.13 7.40 -3.25
C HIS A 20 7.27 8.56 -3.75
N LEU A 21 6.57 9.24 -2.82
CA LEU A 21 5.75 10.41 -3.14
C LEU A 21 6.62 11.63 -3.47
N GLN A 22 7.72 11.83 -2.75
CA GLN A 22 8.71 12.87 -3.07
C GLN A 22 9.30 12.67 -4.47
N ARG A 23 9.71 11.44 -4.80
CA ARG A 23 10.19 11.11 -6.15
C ARG A 23 9.15 11.40 -7.23
N ALA A 24 7.87 11.08 -7.00
CA ALA A 24 6.80 11.37 -7.95
C ALA A 24 6.65 12.89 -8.18
N ALA A 25 6.71 13.69 -7.11
CA ALA A 25 6.67 15.15 -7.21
C ALA A 25 7.90 15.72 -7.96
N GLU A 26 9.10 15.23 -7.66
CA GLU A 26 10.35 15.63 -8.34
C GLU A 26 10.34 15.30 -9.84
N MET A 27 9.65 14.22 -10.24
CA MET A 27 9.45 13.85 -11.64
C MET A 27 8.34 14.67 -12.33
N GLY A 28 7.63 15.54 -11.62
CA GLY A 28 6.59 16.41 -12.17
C GLY A 28 5.20 15.77 -12.30
N PHE A 29 4.93 14.65 -11.62
CA PHE A 29 3.58 14.09 -11.56
C PHE A 29 2.69 14.95 -10.64
N ASP A 30 1.44 15.17 -11.05
CA ASP A 30 0.45 15.98 -10.31
C ASP A 30 -0.61 15.12 -9.60
N TRP A 31 -0.64 13.81 -9.87
CA TRP A 31 -1.53 12.84 -9.21
C TRP A 31 -0.79 11.53 -8.91
N VAL A 32 -1.18 10.88 -7.80
CA VAL A 32 -0.77 9.50 -7.48
C VAL A 32 -1.99 8.59 -7.56
N PHE A 33 -1.91 7.56 -8.40
CA PHE A 33 -2.88 6.49 -8.40
C PHE A 33 -2.34 5.32 -7.57
N VAL A 34 -3.05 4.97 -6.51
CA VAL A 34 -2.70 3.86 -5.64
C VAL A 34 -3.50 2.64 -6.07
N ASN A 35 -2.83 1.54 -6.42
CA ASN A 35 -3.50 0.26 -6.65
C ASN A 35 -4.17 -0.23 -5.35
N PRO A 36 -5.09 -1.21 -5.37
CA PRO A 36 -5.84 -1.60 -4.17
C PRO A 36 -4.96 -1.88 -2.95
N ILE A 37 -5.35 -1.31 -1.81
CA ILE A 37 -4.67 -1.42 -0.51
C ILE A 37 -5.50 -2.23 0.51
N GLN A 38 -6.73 -2.59 0.14
CA GLN A 38 -7.69 -3.26 1.00
C GLN A 38 -7.30 -4.72 1.23
N LYS A 39 -7.94 -5.36 2.22
CA LYS A 39 -7.71 -6.75 2.57
C LYS A 39 -8.08 -7.67 1.39
N PRO A 40 -7.12 -8.42 0.82
CA PRO A 40 -7.41 -9.38 -0.23
C PRO A 40 -8.12 -10.62 0.35
N GLY A 41 -8.86 -11.31 -0.51
CA GLY A 41 -9.44 -12.61 -0.24
C GLY A 41 -8.43 -13.74 -0.36
N PHE A 42 -8.94 -14.96 -0.47
CA PHE A 42 -8.15 -16.19 -0.40
C PHE A 42 -7.00 -16.28 -1.42
N SER A 43 -7.17 -15.74 -2.63
CA SER A 43 -6.12 -15.76 -3.66
C SER A 43 -4.91 -14.88 -3.34
N GLY A 44 -5.02 -13.98 -2.35
CA GLY A 44 -4.01 -12.96 -2.07
C GLY A 44 -3.88 -11.87 -3.14
N SER A 45 -4.67 -11.94 -4.23
CA SER A 45 -4.68 -10.89 -5.26
C SER A 45 -5.24 -9.60 -4.67
N LEU A 46 -4.50 -8.49 -4.84
CA LEU A 46 -4.95 -7.14 -4.46
C LEU A 46 -6.27 -6.76 -5.15
N TYR A 47 -6.57 -7.37 -6.30
CA TYR A 47 -7.78 -7.11 -7.07
C TYR A 47 -8.96 -8.03 -6.70
N SER A 48 -8.77 -8.93 -5.74
CA SER A 48 -9.82 -9.82 -5.23
C SER A 48 -10.12 -9.47 -3.78
N ILE A 49 -10.74 -8.32 -3.55
CA ILE A 49 -10.96 -7.73 -2.21
C ILE A 49 -12.07 -8.50 -1.47
N VAL A 50 -11.82 -8.86 -0.21
CA VAL A 50 -12.83 -9.50 0.66
C VAL A 50 -13.43 -8.54 1.67
N ASP A 51 -12.69 -7.49 2.04
CA ASP A 51 -13.13 -6.46 2.97
C ASP A 51 -12.58 -5.11 2.51
N TYR A 52 -13.48 -4.23 2.06
CA TYR A 52 -13.14 -2.91 1.53
C TYR A 52 -12.77 -1.89 2.61
N PHE A 53 -13.06 -2.18 3.87
CA PHE A 53 -12.81 -1.29 5.02
C PHE A 53 -11.60 -1.73 5.85
N ALA A 54 -11.09 -2.94 5.64
CA ALA A 54 -9.84 -3.40 6.21
C ALA A 54 -8.65 -3.15 5.28
N LEU A 55 -7.51 -2.74 5.85
CA LEU A 55 -6.25 -2.62 5.14
C LEU A 55 -5.61 -4.01 4.94
N ASN A 56 -4.87 -4.19 3.84
CA ASN A 56 -3.97 -5.32 3.68
C ASN A 56 -2.96 -5.33 4.84
N PRO A 57 -2.84 -6.43 5.62
CA PRO A 57 -1.94 -6.49 6.77
C PRO A 57 -0.48 -6.17 6.46
N LEU A 58 -0.03 -6.41 5.22
CA LEU A 58 1.33 -6.09 4.78
C LEU A 58 1.60 -4.59 4.62
N LEU A 59 0.55 -3.77 4.57
CA LEU A 59 0.64 -2.32 4.41
C LEU A 59 0.48 -1.56 5.73
N GLY A 60 -0.02 -2.23 6.77
CA GLY A 60 -0.24 -1.66 8.10
C GLY A 60 1.02 -1.62 8.96
N GLU A 61 0.83 -1.22 10.22
CA GLU A 61 1.90 -1.36 11.21
C GLU A 61 2.13 -2.84 11.53
N PRO A 62 3.40 -3.26 11.71
CA PRO A 62 3.68 -4.60 12.20
C PRO A 62 2.98 -4.78 13.54
N GLN A 63 2.12 -5.78 13.63
CA GLN A 63 1.56 -6.17 14.92
C GLN A 63 2.71 -6.71 15.78
N PRO A 64 2.80 -6.31 17.07
CA PRO A 64 3.73 -6.92 17.99
C PRO A 64 3.53 -8.44 17.96
N GLN A 65 4.61 -9.20 17.78
CA GLN A 65 4.53 -10.65 17.98
C GLN A 65 4.16 -10.88 19.45
N PRO A 66 3.16 -11.73 19.76
CA PRO A 66 2.88 -12.06 21.15
C PRO A 66 4.13 -12.71 21.76
N GLU A 67 4.58 -12.18 22.89
CA GLU A 67 5.66 -12.81 23.66
C GLU A 67 5.22 -14.22 24.03
N ILE A 68 6.03 -15.21 23.67
CA ILE A 68 5.83 -16.60 24.09
C ILE A 68 6.18 -16.62 25.59
N VAL A 69 5.16 -16.69 26.44
CA VAL A 69 5.30 -16.98 27.89
C VAL A 69 5.32 -18.49 28.09
#